data_AF-M5XKK9-F1
#
_entry.id   AF-M5XKK9-F1
#
_cell.length_a   1.000
_cell.length_b   1.000
_cell.length_c   1.000
_cell.angle_alpha   90.00
_cell.angle_beta   90.00
_cell.angle_gamma   90.00
#
_symmetry.space_group_name_H-M   'P 1'
#
loop_
_entity.id
_entity.type
_entity.pdbx_description
1 polymer ?
#
loop_
_entity_poly.entity_id
_entity_poly.type
_entity_poly.pdbx_seq_one_letter_code
_entity_poly.pdbx_strand_id
1 'polypeptide(L)'
;MYCEVVDTKEDGAFLKYQISEDMIIAGKKKSANFTVIFHEFDSEVKCNCSKFEFRGILCRHAIYVLIKHKMDLIPDKYILRRWRKDVTRRHTKIKISYNESNATLEAHQCDKMQKTFDEIKELAADSEEKCVIVMA
;
A
#
# COMPACT_ATOMS: atom_id res chain seq x y z
N MET A 1 2.74 -9.63 14.99
CA MET A 1 3.53 -9.60 13.74
C MET A 1 4.48 -10.78 13.77
N TYR A 2 4.47 -11.65 12.76
CA TYR A 2 5.24 -12.92 12.72
C TYR A 2 6.74 -12.75 12.42
N CYS A 3 7.29 -11.57 12.64
CA CYS A 3 8.68 -11.23 12.33
C CYS A 3 9.40 -10.83 13.62
N GLU A 4 10.52 -11.49 13.91
CA GLU A 4 11.33 -11.26 15.10
C GLU A 4 12.75 -10.86 14.69
N VAL A 5 13.32 -9.85 15.34
CA VAL A 5 14.72 -9.47 15.11
C VAL A 5 15.61 -10.45 15.86
N VAL A 6 16.42 -11.19 15.10
CA VAL A 6 17.41 -12.14 15.64
C VAL A 6 18.72 -11.41 15.96
N ASP A 7 19.13 -10.51 15.07
CA ASP A 7 20.42 -9.81 15.16
C ASP A 7 20.32 -8.44 14.49
N THR A 8 21.15 -7.51 14.95
CA THR A 8 21.28 -6.17 14.36
C THR A 8 22.76 -5.80 14.34
N LYS A 9 23.26 -5.43 13.17
CA LYS A 9 24.63 -4.95 12.96
C LYS A 9 24.60 -3.55 12.39
N GLU A 10 25.53 -2.72 12.83
CA GLU A 10 25.70 -1.35 12.36
C GLU A 10 27.02 -1.25 11.60
N ASP A 11 26.97 -0.71 10.39
CA ASP A 11 28.11 -0.48 9.52
C ASP A 11 28.02 0.94 8.96
N GLY A 12 28.54 1.89 9.75
CA GLY A 12 28.41 3.32 9.47
C GLY A 12 26.95 3.74 9.37
N ALA A 13 26.54 4.25 8.21
CA ALA A 13 25.18 4.70 7.95
C ALA A 13 24.15 3.57 7.71
N PHE A 14 24.62 2.32 7.62
CA PHE A 14 23.79 1.17 7.29
C PHE A 14 23.54 0.30 8.51
N LEU A 15 22.26 0.05 8.79
CA LEU A 15 21.79 -0.90 9.79
C LEU A 15 21.33 -2.17 9.10
N LYS A 16 21.94 -3.29 9.48
CA LYS A 16 21.60 -4.61 8.95
C LYS A 16 20.87 -5.43 10.01
N TYR A 17 19.61 -5.74 9.73
CA TYR A 17 18.76 -6.58 10.56
C TYR A 17 18.71 -8.01 10.03
N GLN A 18 18.82 -9.00 10.92
CA GLN A 18 18.37 -10.36 10.67
C GLN A 18 16.99 -10.55 11.27
N ILE A 19 16.03 -10.97 10.46
CA ILE A 19 14.64 -11.15 10.85
C ILE A 19 14.24 -12.61 10.65
N SER A 20 13.85 -13.28 11.73
CA SER A 20 13.26 -14.61 11.71
C SER A 20 11.76 -14.51 11.46
N GLU A 21 11.24 -15.46 10.70
CA GLU A 21 9.82 -15.63 10.51
C GLU A 21 9.44 -17.11 10.46
N ASP A 22 8.39 -17.43 11.22
CA ASP A 22 7.72 -18.72 11.17
C ASP A 22 6.76 -18.82 9.98
N MET A 23 6.92 -19.88 9.21
CA MET A 23 6.14 -20.22 8.03
C MET A 23 5.56 -21.63 8.17
N ILE A 24 4.36 -21.84 7.64
CA ILE A 24 3.78 -23.18 7.51
C ILE A 24 4.01 -23.63 6.07
N ILE A 25 4.85 -24.64 5.87
CA ILE A 25 5.13 -25.23 4.56
C ILE A 25 4.72 -26.69 4.61
N ALA A 26 3.73 -27.06 3.80
CA ALA A 26 3.16 -28.42 3.76
C ALA A 26 2.73 -28.93 5.15
N GLY A 27 2.04 -28.08 5.92
CA GLY A 27 1.56 -28.41 7.27
C GLY A 27 2.65 -28.45 8.36
N LYS A 28 3.92 -28.22 8.02
CA LYS A 28 5.02 -28.18 8.99
C LYS A 28 5.46 -26.76 9.25
N LYS A 29 5.65 -26.43 10.53
CA LYS A 29 6.24 -25.15 10.96
C LYS A 29 7.74 -25.15 10.62
N LYS A 30 8.19 -24.14 9.89
CA LYS A 30 9.59 -23.88 9.56
C LYS A 30 9.90 -22.41 9.81
N SER A 31 11.04 -22.10 10.40
CA SER A 31 11.52 -20.72 10.49
C SER A 31 12.46 -20.44 9.31
N ALA A 32 12.36 -19.24 8.74
CA ALA A 32 13.35 -18.73 7.79
C ALA A 32 13.84 -17.34 8.19
N ASN A 33 15.10 -17.07 7.85
CA ASN A 33 15.75 -15.80 8.16
C ASN A 33 15.83 -14.91 6.92
N PHE A 34 15.58 -13.63 7.14
CA PHE A 34 15.64 -12.58 6.14
C PHE A 34 16.62 -11.50 6.56
N THR A 35 17.32 -10.95 5.57
CA THR A 35 18.24 -9.84 5.78
C THR A 35 17.56 -8.56 5.31
N VAL A 36 17.48 -7.57 6.19
CA VAL A 36 17.02 -6.23 5.87
C VAL A 36 18.16 -5.24 6.10
N ILE A 37 18.43 -4.40 5.12
CA ILE A 37 19.39 -3.31 5.20
C ILE A 37 18.58 -2.02 5.23
N PHE A 38 18.85 -1.18 6.21
CA PHE A 38 18.25 0.14 6.38
C PHE A 38 19.36 1.19 6.32
N HIS A 39 19.14 2.22 5.50
CA HIS A 39 20.00 3.39 5.42
C HIS A 39 19.28 4.56 6.08
N GLU A 40 19.81 5.06 7.20
CA GLU A 40 19.09 6.03 8.02
C GLU A 40 18.88 7.36 7.29
N PHE A 41 19.91 7.89 6.64
CA PHE A 41 19.87 9.20 5.98
C PHE A 41 18.81 9.28 4.89
N ASP A 42 18.71 8.24 4.06
CA ASP A 42 17.75 8.21 2.97
C ASP A 42 16.42 7.57 3.37
N SER A 43 16.31 7.01 4.58
CA SER A 43 15.22 6.10 4.96
C SER A 43 15.01 5.01 3.89
N GLU A 44 16.10 4.49 3.34
CA GLU A 44 16.04 3.41 2.34
C GLU A 44 16.04 2.06 3.06
N VAL A 45 15.06 1.22 2.77
CA VAL A 45 14.96 -0.15 3.26
C VAL A 45 15.04 -1.13 2.10
N LYS A 46 15.92 -2.13 2.22
CA LYS A 46 16.10 -3.22 1.25
C LYS A 46 16.03 -4.55 1.97
N CYS A 47 15.21 -5.47 1.48
CA CYS A 47 15.11 -6.81 2.04
C CYS A 47 15.44 -7.86 0.98
N ASN A 48 16.15 -8.91 1.35
CA ASN A 48 16.45 -10.04 0.46
C ASN A 48 15.20 -10.82 -0.01
N CYS A 49 14.01 -10.51 0.53
CA CYS A 49 12.72 -10.95 0.00
C CYS A 49 12.45 -10.43 -1.43
N SER A 50 13.11 -9.32 -1.82
CA SER A 50 13.01 -8.59 -3.08
C SER A 50 11.57 -8.27 -3.56
N LYS A 51 10.60 -8.20 -2.64
CA LYS A 51 9.19 -8.00 -2.99
C LYS A 51 8.93 -6.64 -3.61
N PHE A 52 9.71 -5.62 -3.24
CA PHE A 52 9.54 -4.29 -3.81
C PHE A 52 10.04 -4.26 -5.26
N GLU A 53 11.16 -4.90 -5.54
CA GLU A 53 11.78 -4.99 -6.86
C GLU A 53 10.90 -5.80 -7.82
N PHE A 54 10.31 -6.90 -7.36
CA PHE A 54 9.48 -7.76 -8.22
C PHE A 54 8.01 -7.35 -8.30
N ARG A 55 7.43 -6.75 -7.24
CA ARG A 55 5.99 -6.44 -7.17
C ARG A 55 5.67 -4.96 -6.93
N GLY A 56 6.68 -4.15 -6.62
CA GLY A 56 6.48 -2.75 -6.24
C GLY A 56 5.80 -2.59 -4.89
N ILE A 57 5.83 -3.61 -4.03
CA ILE A 57 5.22 -3.59 -2.69
C ILE A 57 6.28 -4.01 -1.67
N LEU A 58 6.44 -3.21 -0.61
CA LEU A 58 7.31 -3.54 0.52
C LEU A 58 6.87 -4.85 1.18
N CYS A 59 7.82 -5.75 1.45
CA CYS A 59 7.50 -6.93 2.26
C CYS A 59 7.33 -6.54 3.73
N ARG A 60 6.60 -7.38 4.48
CA ARG A 60 6.40 -7.21 5.92
C ARG A 60 7.70 -6.99 6.71
N HIS A 61 8.82 -7.57 6.27
CA HIS A 61 10.13 -7.42 6.91
C HIS A 61 10.64 -5.99 6.81
N ALA A 62 10.54 -5.40 5.62
CA ALA A 62 10.91 -4.00 5.38
C ALA A 62 9.98 -3.06 6.16
N ILE A 63 8.67 -3.30 6.13
CA ILE A 63 7.68 -2.53 6.89
C ILE A 63 7.97 -2.60 8.40
N TYR A 64 8.30 -3.78 8.91
CA TYR A 64 8.63 -3.98 10.31
C TYR A 64 9.86 -3.15 10.73
N VAL A 65 10.90 -3.08 9.91
CA VAL A 65 12.07 -2.22 10.16
C VAL A 65 11.70 -0.74 10.14
N LEU A 66 10.90 -0.28 9.17
CA LEU A 66 10.43 1.11 9.13
C LEU A 66 9.64 1.48 10.41
N ILE A 67 8.76 0.59 10.88
CA ILE A 67 8.01 0.77 12.14
C ILE A 67 8.98 0.83 13.33
N LYS A 68 10.03 0.00 13.35
CA LYS A 68 11.05 0.02 14.41
C LYS A 68 11.79 1.36 14.47
N HIS A 69 12.02 1.99 13.32
CA HIS A 69 12.58 3.35 13.20
C HIS A 69 11.55 4.46 13.42
N LYS A 70 10.34 4.14 13.92
CA LYS A 70 9.27 5.10 14.20
C LYS A 70 8.89 5.95 12.98
N MET A 71 8.95 5.36 11.79
CA MET A 71 8.47 6.01 10.59
C MET A 71 6.96 5.89 10.52
N ASP A 72 6.27 7.02 10.72
CA ASP A 72 4.80 7.08 10.64
C ASP A 72 4.28 7.01 9.19
N LEU A 73 5.13 7.42 8.23
CA LEU A 73 4.83 7.42 6.81
C LEU A 73 5.84 6.57 6.05
N ILE A 74 5.33 5.81 5.08
CA ILE A 74 6.18 5.11 4.12
C ILE A 74 6.83 6.16 3.21
N PRO A 75 8.17 6.13 3.01
CA PRO A 75 8.82 7.07 2.09
C PRO A 75 8.23 7.02 0.69
N ASP A 76 8.06 8.19 0.06
CA ASP A 76 7.39 8.34 -1.24
C ASP A 76 7.98 7.46 -2.35
N LYS A 77 9.29 7.18 -2.31
CA LYS A 77 9.97 6.26 -3.24
C LYS A 77 9.37 4.85 -3.28
N TYR A 78 8.69 4.43 -2.22
CA TYR A 78 7.99 3.13 -2.16
C TYR A 78 6.51 3.22 -2.53
N ILE A 79 5.94 4.42 -2.74
CA ILE A 79 4.54 4.64 -3.09
C ILE A 79 4.41 4.79 -4.61
N LEU A 80 4.39 3.65 -5.30
CA LEU A 80 4.27 3.65 -6.77
C LEU A 80 2.88 4.14 -7.23
N ARG A 81 2.84 4.83 -8.38
CA ARG A 81 1.62 5.34 -9.02
C ARG A 81 0.54 4.27 -9.24
N ARG A 82 0.91 2.99 -9.34
CA ARG A 82 0.00 1.84 -9.47
C ARG A 82 -0.80 1.54 -8.18
N TRP A 83 -0.26 1.88 -7.01
CA TRP A 83 -0.88 1.62 -5.71
C TRP A 83 -1.61 2.84 -5.14
N ARG A 84 -1.37 4.02 -5.70
CA ARG A 84 -2.08 5.26 -5.38
C ARG A 84 -3.57 5.18 -5.72
N LYS A 85 -4.41 5.70 -4.81
CA LYS A 85 -5.88 5.77 -4.93
C LYS A 85 -6.36 7.04 -5.63
N ASP A 86 -5.59 8.11 -5.52
CA ASP A 86 -5.83 9.41 -6.15
C ASP A 86 -5.56 9.42 -7.66
N VAL A 87 -5.15 8.29 -8.21
CA VAL A 87 -4.94 8.10 -9.65
C VAL A 87 -6.19 7.44 -10.25
N THR A 88 -6.94 8.20 -11.03
CA THR A 88 -8.09 7.67 -11.79
C THR A 88 -7.62 6.68 -12.85
N ARG A 89 -8.24 5.49 -12.91
CA ARG A 89 -7.96 4.49 -13.94
C ARG A 89 -9.24 4.10 -14.63
N ARG A 90 -9.18 3.79 -15.93
CA ARG A 90 -10.40 3.41 -16.67
C ARG A 90 -11.13 2.21 -16.06
N HIS A 91 -10.38 1.23 -15.52
CA HIS A 91 -10.97 0.06 -14.86
C HIS A 91 -11.56 0.35 -13.48
N THR A 92 -11.22 1.46 -12.81
CA THR A 92 -11.87 1.82 -11.53
C THR A 92 -13.29 2.35 -11.74
N LYS A 93 -13.70 2.61 -12.99
CA LYS A 93 -15.08 2.93 -13.37
C LYS A 93 -15.95 1.67 -13.57
N ILE A 94 -15.37 0.47 -13.49
CA ILE A 94 -16.09 -0.79 -13.67
C ILE A 94 -16.66 -1.22 -12.31
N LYS A 95 -17.98 -1.36 -12.23
CA LYS A 95 -18.67 -1.87 -11.04
C LYS A 95 -18.30 -3.35 -10.84
N ILE A 96 -17.84 -3.70 -9.63
CA ILE A 96 -17.44 -5.08 -9.28
C ILE A 96 -18.46 -5.67 -8.30
N SER A 97 -18.92 -6.90 -8.54
CA SER A 97 -20.01 -7.56 -7.81
C SER A 97 -19.70 -7.91 -6.33
N TYR A 98 -18.44 -7.83 -5.90
CA TYR A 98 -18.04 -8.20 -4.53
C TYR A 98 -18.67 -7.34 -3.43
N ASN A 99 -19.23 -6.16 -3.75
CA ASN A 99 -19.94 -5.29 -2.80
C ASN A 99 -21.47 -5.46 -2.80
N GLU A 100 -22.04 -6.30 -3.66
CA GLU A 100 -23.51 -6.37 -3.85
C GLU A 100 -24.24 -7.30 -2.87
N SER A 101 -23.52 -8.09 -2.06
CA SER A 101 -24.14 -9.14 -1.25
C SER A 101 -24.99 -8.66 -0.07
N ASN A 102 -25.09 -7.34 0.20
CA ASN A 102 -25.99 -6.75 1.21
C ASN A 102 -26.58 -5.39 0.77
N ALA A 103 -27.02 -5.23 -0.48
CA ALA A 103 -27.57 -3.96 -0.93
C ALA A 103 -28.93 -3.66 -0.25
N THR A 104 -28.93 -2.81 0.78
CA THR A 104 -30.14 -2.18 1.31
C THR A 104 -30.74 -1.23 0.25
N LEU A 105 -32.02 -0.86 0.38
CA LEU A 105 -32.64 0.17 -0.46
C LEU A 105 -31.79 1.46 -0.51
N GLU A 106 -31.17 1.80 0.62
CA GLU A 106 -30.27 2.93 0.80
C GLU A 106 -29.00 2.79 -0.05
N ALA A 107 -28.39 1.59 -0.11
CA ALA A 107 -27.23 1.34 -0.96
C ALA A 107 -27.56 1.54 -2.46
N HIS A 108 -28.76 1.15 -2.89
CA HIS A 108 -29.22 1.40 -4.26
C HIS A 108 -29.45 2.89 -4.54
N GLN A 109 -29.98 3.64 -3.58
CA GLN A 109 -30.15 5.09 -3.70
C GLN A 109 -28.78 5.81 -3.76
N CYS A 110 -27.82 5.41 -2.93
CA CYS A 110 -26.45 5.92 -2.98
C CYS A 110 -25.74 5.59 -4.29
N ASP A 111 -25.89 4.37 -4.84
CA ASP A 111 -25.32 3.99 -6.15
C ASP A 111 -25.90 4.84 -7.29
N LYS A 112 -27.22 5.10 -7.26
CA LYS A 112 -27.87 5.96 -8.25
C LYS A 112 -27.37 7.40 -8.15
N MET A 113 -27.27 7.94 -6.94
CA MET A 113 -26.78 9.30 -6.72
C MET A 113 -25.31 9.45 -7.10
N GLN A 114 -24.47 8.46 -6.75
CA GLN A 114 -23.06 8.44 -7.10
C GLN A 114 -22.84 8.46 -8.62
N LYS A 115 -23.64 7.71 -9.39
CA LYS A 115 -23.55 7.72 -10.86
C LYS A 115 -23.80 9.11 -11.44
N THR A 116 -24.83 9.81 -10.96
CA THR A 116 -25.13 11.17 -11.41
C THR A 116 -24.00 12.13 -11.06
N PHE A 117 -23.43 12.01 -9.85
CA PHE A 117 -22.27 12.82 -9.45
C PHE A 117 -21.02 12.52 -10.27
N ASP A 118 -20.76 11.26 -10.60
CA ASP A 118 -19.62 10.87 -11.44
C ASP A 118 -19.74 11.46 -12.85
N GLU A 119 -20.94 11.47 -13.43
CA GLU A 119 -21.20 12.12 -14.74
C GLU A 119 -20.95 13.63 -14.69
N ILE A 120 -21.48 14.32 -13.67
CA ILE A 120 -21.28 15.75 -13.47
C ILE A 120 -19.78 16.06 -13.29
N LYS A 121 -19.09 15.25 -12.49
CA LYS A 121 -17.64 15.38 -12.26
C LYS A 121 -16.84 15.24 -13.55
N GLU A 122 -17.15 14.25 -14.38
CA GLU A 122 -16.44 14.03 -15.65
C GLU A 122 -16.72 15.16 -16.66
N LEU A 123 -17.93 15.73 -16.66
CA LEU A 123 -18.28 16.90 -17.49
C LEU A 123 -17.61 18.18 -17.03
N ALA A 124 -17.37 18.33 -15.72
CA ALA A 124 -16.72 19.50 -15.15
C ALA A 124 -15.18 19.42 -15.18
N ALA A 125 -14.60 18.23 -15.28
CA ALA A 125 -13.15 18.02 -15.24
C ALA A 125 -12.37 18.69 -16.39
N ASP A 126 -13.06 19.19 -17.42
CA ASP A 126 -12.47 19.90 -18.56
C ASP A 126 -12.29 21.41 -18.34
N SER A 127 -12.87 21.97 -17.26
CA SER A 127 -12.88 23.41 -16.99
C SER A 127 -12.87 23.70 -15.50
N GLU A 128 -11.92 24.53 -15.06
CA GLU A 128 -11.81 24.96 -13.67
C GLU A 128 -13.05 25.75 -13.21
N GLU A 129 -13.62 26.58 -14.09
CA GLU A 129 -14.86 27.33 -13.81
C GLU A 129 -16.06 26.40 -13.60
N LYS A 130 -16.21 25.37 -14.43
CA LYS A 130 -17.25 24.34 -14.24
C LYS A 130 -17.02 23.52 -12.97
N CYS A 131 -15.77 23.21 -12.62
CA CYS A 131 -15.43 22.54 -11.36
C CYS A 131 -15.86 23.37 -10.15
N VAL A 132 -15.62 24.68 -10.14
CA VAL A 132 -16.04 25.57 -9.04
C VAL A 132 -17.56 25.58 -8.89
N ILE A 133 -18.32 25.61 -10.00
CA ILE A 133 -19.79 25.56 -9.97
C ILE A 133 -20.31 24.24 -9.38
N VAL A 134 -19.65 23.12 -9.68
CA VAL A 134 -20.04 21.80 -9.16
C VAL A 134 -19.69 21.64 -7.67
N MET A 135 -18.73 22.41 -7.16
CA MET A 135 -18.26 22.34 -5.76
C MET A 135 -18.90 23.37 -4.82
N ALA A 136 -19.69 24.32 -5.34
CA ALA A 136 -20.38 25.36 -4.57
C ALA A 136 -21.74 24.89 -4.05
#